data_AF-A0A077WLL8-F1
#
_entry.id   AF-A0A077WLL8-F1
#
_cell.length_a   1.000
_cell.length_b   1.000
_cell.length_c   1.000
_cell.angle_alpha   90.00
_cell.angle_beta   90.00
_cell.angle_gamma   90.00
#
_symmetry.space_group_name_H-M   'P 1'
#
loop_
_entity.id
_entity.type
_entity.pdbx_description
1 polymer ?
#
loop_
_entity_poly.entity_id
_entity_poly.type
_entity_poly.pdbx_seq_one_letter_code
_entity_poly.pdbx_strand_id
1 'polypeptide(L)'
;MDDATLKMRLAMDDRQIKNLQKKASAWMSNLSNEPIETAQYSYETMLLFLASYQTSIERHPLLQQANAQDIEGYSVIGDQTAKQVGSTAEQIASLKDELKEAQRIRNNKLEYDVVAREIMQLEERSTYHDSIRQLQEDIEMLKREKAKKDEAFEERKRNFSGFINNIKELQQTIERERAEGHEMQKMLMDMDHGYESSDEENDNDNENTPSQSADVLTNGATSHRFNERNEDEDEDEEGMVLDSEEVVVSGTH
;
A
#
# COMPACT_ATOMS: atom_id res chain seq x y z
N MET A 1 56.98 48.84 -16.69
CA MET A 1 57.33 48.90 -15.26
C MET A 1 56.88 47.59 -14.67
N ASP A 2 57.83 46.75 -14.29
CA ASP A 2 57.55 45.35 -13.96
C ASP A 2 56.80 45.25 -12.63
N ASP A 3 55.73 44.46 -12.58
CA ASP A 3 54.89 44.25 -11.38
C ASP A 3 55.71 43.81 -10.16
N ALA A 4 56.81 43.07 -10.39
CA ALA A 4 57.80 42.72 -9.36
C ALA A 4 58.50 43.96 -8.76
N THR A 5 58.85 44.95 -9.58
CA THR A 5 59.46 46.21 -9.11
C THR A 5 58.45 47.09 -8.38
N LEU A 6 57.18 47.03 -8.76
CA LEU A 6 56.10 47.74 -8.08
C LEU A 6 55.81 47.12 -6.71
N LYS A 7 55.71 45.79 -6.62
CA LYS A 7 55.55 45.05 -5.36
C LYS A 7 56.73 45.27 -4.41
N MET A 8 57.95 45.26 -4.92
CA MET A 8 59.15 45.54 -4.12
C MET A 8 59.18 46.98 -3.61
N ARG A 9 58.75 47.96 -4.43
CA ARG A 9 58.62 49.37 -4.00
C ARG A 9 57.45 49.62 -3.05
N LEU A 10 56.36 48.87 -3.17
CA LEU A 10 55.22 48.97 -2.26
C LEU A 10 55.55 48.34 -0.89
N ALA A 11 56.38 47.30 -0.90
CA ALA A 11 56.87 46.63 0.30
C ALA A 11 57.94 47.45 1.04
N MET A 12 58.83 48.14 0.31
CA MET A 12 59.87 48.96 0.93
C MET A 12 59.33 50.33 1.35
N ASP A 13 59.53 50.69 2.61
CA ASP A 13 59.22 52.02 3.13
C ASP A 13 60.23 53.07 2.61
N ASP A 14 60.05 53.51 1.37
CA ASP A 14 60.84 54.55 0.70
C ASP A 14 60.91 55.87 1.51
N ARG A 15 59.98 56.07 2.45
CA ARG A 15 59.97 57.24 3.35
C ARG A 15 61.19 57.23 4.27
N GLN A 16 61.60 56.06 4.77
CA GLN A 16 62.75 55.95 5.67
C GLN A 16 64.06 56.31 4.97
N ILE A 17 64.25 55.83 3.74
CA ILE A 17 65.39 56.15 2.89
C ILE A 17 65.42 57.64 2.56
N LYS A 18 64.29 58.22 2.15
CA LYS A 18 64.17 59.65 1.84
C LYS A 18 64.45 60.52 3.06
N ASN A 19 64.03 60.09 4.26
CA ASN A 19 64.32 60.79 5.51
C ASN A 19 65.80 60.69 5.88
N LEU A 20 66.42 59.53 5.71
CA LEU A 20 67.86 59.34 5.93
C LEU A 20 68.68 60.23 4.98
N GLN A 21 68.32 60.28 3.70
CA GLN A 21 68.95 61.14 2.71
C GLN A 21 68.85 62.63 3.08
N LYS A 22 67.66 63.09 3.52
CA LYS A 22 67.45 64.47 3.98
C LYS A 22 68.30 64.80 5.21
N LYS A 23 68.35 63.89 6.20
CA LYS A 23 69.17 64.05 7.41
C LYS A 23 70.66 64.07 7.09
N ALA A 24 71.12 63.21 6.19
CA ALA A 24 72.50 63.18 5.72
C ALA A 24 72.89 64.48 4.98
N SER A 25 72.01 64.96 4.10
CA SER A 25 72.24 66.22 3.36
C SER A 25 72.27 67.44 4.27
N ALA A 26 71.37 67.48 5.27
CA ALA A 26 71.34 68.54 6.28
C ALA A 26 72.60 68.52 7.16
N TRP A 27 73.02 67.34 7.62
CA TRP A 27 74.24 67.17 8.41
C TRP A 27 75.49 67.63 7.65
N MET A 28 75.64 67.24 6.38
CA MET A 28 76.74 67.69 5.52
C MET A 28 76.75 69.20 5.30
N SER A 29 75.57 69.83 5.20
CA SER A 29 75.45 71.27 4.97
C SER A 29 75.73 72.11 6.22
N ASN A 30 75.46 71.55 7.41
CA ASN A 30 75.63 72.24 8.69
C ASN A 30 76.99 71.99 9.35
N LEU A 31 77.80 71.07 8.81
CA LEU A 31 79.07 70.64 9.38
C LEU A 31 80.08 71.78 9.61
N SER A 32 80.02 72.84 8.79
CA SER A 32 80.91 74.01 8.90
C SER A 32 80.35 75.13 9.80
N ASN A 33 79.07 75.08 10.17
CA ASN A 33 78.36 76.19 10.83
C ASN A 33 77.89 75.87 12.26
N GLU A 34 77.89 74.59 12.66
CA GLU A 34 77.37 74.14 13.96
C GLU A 34 78.50 73.78 14.97
N PRO A 35 78.23 73.92 16.28
CA PRO A 35 79.12 73.40 17.32
C PRO A 35 79.34 71.89 17.20
N ILE A 36 80.53 71.42 17.59
CA ILE A 36 80.93 70.01 17.47
C ILE A 36 79.95 69.06 18.18
N GLU A 37 79.39 69.45 19.32
CA GLU A 37 78.44 68.64 20.09
C GLU A 37 77.11 68.39 19.35
N THR A 38 76.58 69.39 18.63
CA THR A 38 75.32 69.22 17.88
C THR A 38 75.54 68.42 16.59
N ALA A 39 76.71 68.57 15.98
CA ALA A 39 77.14 67.75 14.84
C ALA A 39 77.34 66.28 15.23
N GLN A 40 77.82 65.99 16.45
CA GLN A 40 77.93 64.63 16.98
C GLN A 40 76.56 64.01 17.27
N TYR A 41 75.67 64.74 17.95
CA TYR A 41 74.32 64.26 18.26
C TYR A 41 73.49 63.93 17.00
N SER A 42 73.59 64.78 15.98
CA SER A 42 72.91 64.56 14.69
C SER A 42 73.50 63.38 13.90
N TYR A 43 74.81 63.13 14.02
CA TYR A 43 75.47 61.94 13.48
C TYR A 43 75.02 60.65 14.17
N GLU A 44 75.00 60.60 15.51
CA GLU A 44 74.51 59.45 16.26
C GLU A 44 73.03 59.14 15.95
N THR A 45 72.21 60.18 15.82
CA THR A 45 70.83 60.05 15.39
C THR A 45 70.73 59.42 14.00
N MET A 46 71.59 59.83 13.06
CA MET A 46 71.64 59.26 11.71
C MET A 46 72.04 57.78 11.71
N LEU A 47 73.02 57.40 12.55
CA LEU A 47 73.42 56.00 12.73
C LEU A 47 72.26 55.16 13.27
N LEU A 48 71.49 55.67 14.23
CA LEU A 48 70.31 54.98 14.75
C LEU A 48 69.24 54.77 13.67
N PHE A 49 68.99 55.79 12.83
CA PHE A 49 68.08 55.66 11.69
C PHE A 49 68.57 54.60 10.69
N LEU A 50 69.88 54.56 10.39
CA LEU A 50 70.46 53.57 9.50
C LEU A 50 70.32 52.15 10.08
N ALA A 51 70.61 51.96 11.36
CA ALA A 51 70.43 50.67 12.04
C ALA A 51 68.95 50.20 12.00
N SER A 52 68.00 51.11 12.26
CA SER A 52 66.57 50.79 12.18
C SER A 52 66.14 50.39 10.76
N TYR A 53 66.69 51.06 9.74
CA TYR A 53 66.41 50.75 8.34
C TYR A 53 67.02 49.41 7.92
N GLN A 54 68.24 49.10 8.39
CA GLN A 54 68.87 47.80 8.19
C GLN A 54 68.01 46.66 8.77
N THR A 55 67.58 46.76 10.03
CA THR A 55 66.70 45.76 10.65
C THR A 55 65.37 45.64 9.88
N SER A 56 64.83 46.75 9.39
CA SER A 56 63.63 46.74 8.56
C SER A 56 63.85 45.93 7.28
N ILE A 57 64.94 46.16 6.53
CA ILE A 57 65.28 45.39 5.32
C ILE A 57 65.43 43.90 5.64
N GLU A 58 66.16 43.56 6.69
CA GLU A 58 66.40 42.17 7.11
C GLU A 58 65.11 41.42 7.45
N ARG A 59 64.07 42.12 7.92
CA ARG A 59 62.75 41.53 8.22
C ARG A 59 61.94 41.15 6.98
N HIS A 60 62.09 41.87 5.86
CA HIS A 60 61.27 41.64 4.65
C HIS A 60 61.40 40.22 4.07
N PRO A 61 62.61 39.64 3.87
CA PRO A 61 62.73 38.27 3.35
C PRO A 61 62.13 37.24 4.32
N LEU A 62 62.24 37.45 5.63
CA LEU A 62 61.61 36.57 6.63
C LEU A 62 60.08 36.62 6.55
N LEU A 63 59.50 37.81 6.37
CA LEU A 63 58.07 37.97 6.18
C LEU A 63 57.61 37.34 4.86
N GLN A 64 58.39 37.50 3.79
CA GLN A 64 58.09 36.87 2.50
C GLN A 64 58.10 35.34 2.62
N GLN A 65 59.07 34.78 3.33
CA GLN A 65 59.14 33.35 3.60
C GLN A 65 57.94 32.86 4.42
N ALA A 66 57.59 33.57 5.50
CA ALA A 66 56.42 33.25 6.31
C ALA A 66 55.12 33.29 5.48
N ASN A 67 54.92 34.35 4.70
CA ASN A 67 53.75 34.46 3.82
C ASN A 67 53.68 33.33 2.78
N ALA A 68 54.83 32.89 2.24
CA ALA A 68 54.86 31.77 1.31
C ALA A 68 54.43 30.46 1.98
N GLN A 69 54.88 30.22 3.22
CA GLN A 69 54.46 29.06 4.02
C GLN A 69 52.96 29.13 4.37
N ASP A 70 52.46 30.32 4.72
CA ASP A 70 51.05 30.53 5.02
C ASP A 70 50.17 30.25 3.80
N ILE A 71 50.57 30.71 2.60
CA ILE A 71 49.86 30.44 1.34
C ILE A 71 49.79 28.94 1.06
N GLU A 72 50.90 28.22 1.25
CA GLU A 72 50.93 26.76 1.10
C GLU A 72 50.00 26.08 2.12
N GLY A 73 50.03 26.52 3.37
CA GLY A 73 49.14 26.03 4.43
C GLY A 73 47.66 26.25 4.11
N TYR A 74 47.29 27.43 3.61
CA TYR A 74 45.92 27.72 3.19
C TYR A 74 45.49 26.87 1.99
N SER A 75 46.40 26.58 1.05
CA SER A 75 46.10 25.68 -0.07
C SER A 75 45.78 24.28 0.42
N VAL A 76 46.57 23.74 1.35
CA VAL A 76 46.34 22.40 1.94
C VAL A 76 45.01 22.34 2.69
N ILE A 77 44.68 23.38 3.47
CA ILE A 77 43.39 23.47 4.17
C ILE A 77 42.25 23.51 3.15
N GLY A 78 42.38 24.29 2.08
CA GLY A 78 41.40 24.35 0.99
C GLY A 78 41.12 22.97 0.37
N ASP A 79 42.18 22.22 0.04
CA ASP A 79 42.07 20.87 -0.51
C ASP A 79 41.42 19.90 0.49
N GLN A 80 41.77 20.00 1.78
CA GLN A 80 41.18 19.17 2.83
C GLN A 80 39.69 19.46 3.00
N THR A 81 39.29 20.74 3.02
CA THR A 81 37.88 21.14 3.09
C THR A 81 37.11 20.66 1.87
N ALA A 82 37.67 20.77 0.66
CA ALA A 82 37.04 20.27 -0.56
C ALA A 82 36.80 18.75 -0.50
N LYS A 83 37.77 17.97 0.00
CA LYS A 83 37.61 16.53 0.22
C LYS A 83 36.54 16.21 1.26
N GLN A 84 36.50 16.95 2.36
CA GLN A 84 35.48 16.78 3.40
C GLN A 84 34.08 17.06 2.85
N VAL A 85 33.91 18.15 2.10
CA VAL A 85 32.63 18.48 1.45
C VAL A 85 32.19 17.37 0.50
N GLY A 86 33.11 16.84 -0.32
CA GLY A 86 32.83 15.70 -1.20
C GLY A 86 32.37 14.46 -0.43
N SER A 87 33.11 14.07 0.63
CA SER A 87 32.75 12.92 1.46
C SER A 87 31.41 13.09 2.17
N THR A 88 31.12 14.30 2.69
CA THR A 88 29.82 14.59 3.31
C THR A 88 28.68 14.52 2.28
N ALA A 89 28.90 14.99 1.05
CA ALA A 89 27.89 14.88 -0.01
C ALA A 89 27.59 13.40 -0.36
N GLU A 90 28.62 12.55 -0.43
CA GLU A 90 28.45 11.10 -0.62
C GLU A 90 27.69 10.44 0.53
N GLN A 91 28.00 10.81 1.78
CA GLN A 91 27.27 10.33 2.96
C GLN A 91 25.80 10.74 2.92
N ILE A 92 25.51 11.99 2.53
CA ILE A 92 24.13 12.47 2.36
C ILE A 92 23.40 11.65 1.29
N ALA A 93 24.05 11.33 0.17
CA ALA A 93 23.45 10.49 -0.86
C ALA A 93 23.14 9.08 -0.34
N SER A 94 24.07 8.45 0.38
CA SER A 94 23.85 7.13 1.01
C SER A 94 22.67 7.16 1.99
N LEU A 95 22.64 8.16 2.88
CA LEU A 95 21.56 8.31 3.86
C LEU A 95 20.20 8.56 3.21
N LYS A 96 20.15 9.27 2.08
CA LYS A 96 18.91 9.45 1.31
C LYS A 96 18.39 8.13 0.75
N ASP A 97 19.27 7.26 0.27
CA ASP A 97 18.86 5.96 -0.26
C ASP A 97 18.45 4.99 0.86
N GLU A 98 19.17 5.00 1.99
CA GLU A 98 18.75 4.28 3.20
C GLU A 98 17.38 4.75 3.70
N LEU A 99 17.10 6.05 3.67
CA LEU A 99 15.81 6.61 4.05
C LEU A 99 14.68 6.11 3.13
N LYS A 100 14.90 6.08 1.81
CA LYS A 100 13.90 5.53 0.87
C LYS A 100 13.61 4.07 1.14
N GLU A 101 14.65 3.27 1.42
CA GLU A 101 14.46 1.86 1.74
C GLU A 101 13.72 1.66 3.06
N ALA A 102 14.05 2.46 4.08
CA ALA A 102 13.34 2.45 5.36
C ALA A 102 11.86 2.84 5.19
N GLN A 103 11.56 3.83 4.36
CA GLN A 103 10.19 4.21 4.01
C GLN A 103 9.46 3.08 3.28
N ARG A 104 10.11 2.40 2.33
CA ARG A 104 9.54 1.24 1.64
C ARG A 104 9.19 0.12 2.61
N ILE A 105 10.09 -0.20 3.54
CA ILE A 105 9.84 -1.22 4.58
C ILE A 105 8.67 -0.80 5.48
N ARG A 106 8.58 0.47 5.87
CA ARG A 106 7.45 1.00 6.65
C ARG A 106 6.13 0.84 5.91
N ASN A 107 6.08 1.20 4.63
CA ASN A 107 4.85 1.08 3.83
C ASN A 107 4.41 -0.38 3.68
N ASN A 108 5.35 -1.28 3.35
CA ASN A 108 5.07 -2.71 3.31
C ASN A 108 4.52 -3.22 4.66
N LYS A 109 5.12 -2.78 5.78
CA LYS A 109 4.63 -3.16 7.11
C LYS A 109 3.19 -2.68 7.35
N LEU A 110 2.88 -1.44 6.98
CA LEU A 110 1.52 -0.90 7.11
C LEU A 110 0.51 -1.68 6.25
N GLU A 111 0.87 -2.04 5.03
CA GLU A 111 0.04 -2.89 4.17
C GLU A 111 -0.21 -4.26 4.81
N TYR A 112 0.84 -4.90 5.35
CA TYR A 112 0.67 -6.15 6.09
C TYR A 112 -0.19 -5.99 7.34
N ASP A 113 -0.04 -4.90 8.09
CA ASP A 113 -0.83 -4.63 9.29
C ASP A 113 -2.33 -4.38 8.95
N VAL A 114 -2.63 -3.77 7.79
CA VAL A 114 -4.00 -3.64 7.28
C VAL A 114 -4.59 -5.01 6.95
N VAL A 115 -3.88 -5.80 6.13
CA VAL A 115 -4.35 -7.14 5.75
C VAL A 115 -4.48 -8.06 6.97
N ALA A 116 -3.56 -7.98 7.92
CA ALA A 116 -3.62 -8.76 9.16
C ALA A 116 -4.85 -8.39 10.00
N ARG A 117 -5.20 -7.10 10.09
CA ARG A 117 -6.42 -6.66 10.77
C ARG A 117 -7.68 -7.18 10.10
N GLU A 118 -7.73 -7.18 8.77
CA GLU A 118 -8.86 -7.75 8.02
C GLU A 118 -8.97 -9.27 8.26
N ILE A 119 -7.85 -9.99 8.21
CA ILE A 119 -7.81 -11.43 8.51
C ILE A 119 -8.27 -11.72 9.95
N MET A 120 -7.88 -10.89 10.92
CA MET A 120 -8.29 -11.05 12.32
C MET A 120 -9.79 -10.83 12.57
N GLN A 121 -10.50 -10.14 11.68
CA GLN A 121 -11.96 -10.01 11.77
C GLN A 121 -12.68 -11.28 11.31
N LEU A 122 -12.04 -12.09 10.47
CA LEU A 122 -12.59 -13.37 10.02
C LEU A 122 -12.44 -14.41 11.13
N GLU A 123 -13.41 -15.31 11.23
CA GLU A 123 -13.33 -16.41 12.19
C GLU A 123 -12.15 -17.34 11.87
N GLU A 124 -11.67 -18.05 12.89
CA GLU A 124 -10.58 -18.99 12.74
C GLU A 124 -10.95 -20.09 11.74
N ARG A 125 -9.99 -20.49 10.89
CA ARG A 125 -10.21 -21.57 9.90
C ARG A 125 -10.78 -22.85 10.51
N SER A 126 -10.48 -23.13 11.78
CA SER A 126 -11.05 -24.28 12.51
C SER A 126 -12.57 -24.20 12.66
N THR A 127 -13.13 -23.02 12.96
CA THR A 127 -14.59 -22.87 13.14
C THR A 127 -15.33 -23.15 11.85
N TYR A 128 -14.80 -22.68 10.71
CA TYR A 128 -15.32 -23.02 9.39
C TYR A 128 -15.23 -24.53 9.09
N HIS A 129 -14.14 -25.19 9.46
CA HIS A 129 -14.03 -26.65 9.29
C HIS A 129 -15.03 -27.42 10.14
N ASP A 130 -15.28 -26.98 11.38
CA ASP A 130 -16.26 -27.60 12.27
C ASP A 130 -17.69 -27.34 11.77
N SER A 131 -17.99 -26.13 11.30
CA SER A 131 -19.28 -25.81 10.66
C SER A 131 -19.52 -26.65 9.41
N ILE A 132 -18.51 -26.81 8.54
CA ILE A 132 -18.59 -27.69 7.36
C ILE A 132 -18.88 -29.14 7.78
N ARG A 133 -18.20 -29.64 8.81
CA ARG A 133 -18.42 -31.01 9.32
C ARG A 133 -19.85 -31.18 9.83
N GLN A 134 -20.34 -30.23 10.61
CA GLN A 134 -21.70 -30.26 11.13
C GLN A 134 -22.75 -30.22 10.01
N LEU A 135 -22.57 -29.34 9.02
CA LEU A 135 -23.44 -29.29 7.85
C LEU A 135 -23.41 -30.59 7.04
N GLN A 136 -22.25 -31.25 6.93
CA GLN A 136 -22.15 -32.56 6.29
C GLN A 136 -22.93 -33.64 7.04
N GLU A 137 -22.84 -33.67 8.37
CA GLU A 137 -23.61 -34.58 9.22
C GLU A 137 -25.12 -34.33 9.09
N ASP A 138 -25.54 -33.07 9.08
CA ASP A 138 -26.94 -32.68 8.89
C ASP A 138 -27.47 -33.09 7.50
N ILE A 139 -26.67 -32.90 6.45
CA ILE A 139 -27.02 -33.37 5.09
C ILE A 139 -27.18 -34.89 5.07
N GLU A 140 -26.30 -35.64 5.73
CA GLU A 140 -26.44 -37.09 5.82
C GLU A 140 -27.69 -37.50 6.60
N MET A 141 -28.00 -36.82 7.71
CA MET A 141 -29.20 -37.05 8.49
C MET A 141 -30.46 -36.83 7.65
N LEU A 142 -30.55 -35.68 6.97
CA LEU A 142 -31.67 -35.33 6.10
C LEU A 142 -31.82 -36.31 4.93
N LYS A 143 -30.72 -36.80 4.37
CA LYS A 143 -30.77 -37.86 3.33
C LYS A 143 -31.35 -39.16 3.88
N ARG A 144 -30.97 -39.56 5.10
CA ARG A 144 -31.55 -40.75 5.76
C ARG A 144 -33.04 -40.56 6.06
N GLU A 145 -33.43 -39.38 6.56
CA GLU A 145 -34.83 -39.09 6.85
C GLU A 145 -35.65 -39.11 5.56
N LYS A 146 -35.17 -38.45 4.50
CA LYS A 146 -35.80 -38.48 3.18
C LYS A 146 -36.01 -39.92 2.70
N ALA A 147 -34.96 -40.75 2.72
CA ALA A 147 -35.05 -42.15 2.31
C ALA A 147 -36.11 -42.93 3.10
N LYS A 148 -36.20 -42.71 4.42
CA LYS A 148 -37.22 -43.33 5.28
C LYS A 148 -38.64 -42.85 4.96
N LYS A 149 -38.80 -41.55 4.64
CA LYS A 149 -40.09 -40.98 4.24
C LYS A 149 -40.53 -41.51 2.87
N ASP A 150 -39.59 -41.63 1.93
CA ASP A 150 -39.82 -42.20 0.61
C ASP A 150 -40.23 -43.68 0.72
N GLU A 151 -39.57 -44.47 1.58
CA GLU A 151 -39.95 -45.86 1.87
C GLU A 151 -41.37 -45.97 2.44
N ALA A 152 -41.69 -45.17 3.48
CA ALA A 152 -43.01 -45.15 4.08
C ALA A 152 -44.10 -44.68 3.08
N PHE A 153 -43.75 -43.78 2.16
CA PHE A 153 -44.64 -43.33 1.09
C PHE A 153 -44.93 -44.46 0.09
N GLU A 154 -43.90 -45.18 -0.38
CA GLU A 154 -44.07 -46.32 -1.28
C GLU A 154 -44.85 -47.47 -0.61
N GLU A 155 -44.63 -47.73 0.68
CA GLU A 155 -45.45 -48.69 1.44
C GLU A 155 -46.92 -48.26 1.48
N ARG A 156 -47.19 -46.97 1.77
CA ARG A 156 -48.55 -46.44 1.79
C ARG A 156 -49.22 -46.51 0.41
N LYS A 157 -48.46 -46.23 -0.65
CA LYS A 157 -48.91 -46.36 -2.04
C LYS A 157 -49.23 -47.82 -2.40
N ARG A 158 -48.44 -48.78 -1.91
CA ARG A 158 -48.71 -50.21 -2.04
C ARG A 158 -49.98 -50.62 -1.29
N ASN A 159 -50.15 -50.16 -0.04
CA ASN A 159 -51.33 -50.42 0.77
C ASN A 159 -52.59 -49.82 0.13
N PHE A 160 -52.51 -48.59 -0.39
CA PHE A 160 -53.60 -47.93 -1.10
C PHE A 160 -53.97 -48.66 -2.40
N SER A 161 -52.98 -49.12 -3.16
CA SER A 161 -53.21 -49.96 -4.34
C SER A 161 -53.91 -51.27 -3.97
N GLY A 162 -53.51 -51.89 -2.85
CA GLY A 162 -54.20 -53.05 -2.28
C GLY A 162 -55.65 -52.76 -1.90
N PHE A 163 -55.93 -51.64 -1.22
CA PHE A 163 -57.30 -51.22 -0.92
C PHE A 163 -58.13 -50.97 -2.17
N ILE A 164 -57.57 -50.32 -3.21
CA ILE A 164 -58.25 -50.14 -4.49
C ILE A 164 -58.61 -51.50 -5.10
N ASN A 165 -57.70 -52.46 -5.07
CA ASN A 165 -57.97 -53.80 -5.60
C ASN A 165 -59.08 -54.50 -4.78
N ASN A 166 -59.05 -54.42 -3.44
CA ASN A 166 -60.11 -54.96 -2.60
C ASN A 166 -61.47 -54.28 -2.84
N ILE A 167 -61.48 -52.96 -3.07
CA ILE A 167 -62.70 -52.22 -3.43
C ILE A 167 -63.21 -52.69 -4.80
N LYS A 168 -62.32 -52.89 -5.79
CA LYS A 168 -62.69 -53.43 -7.09
C LYS A 168 -63.22 -54.85 -6.99
N GLU A 169 -62.64 -55.70 -6.16
CA GLU A 169 -63.12 -57.06 -5.88
C GLU A 169 -64.50 -57.04 -5.20
N LEU A 170 -64.73 -56.12 -4.26
CA LEU A 170 -66.02 -55.94 -3.63
C LEU A 170 -67.05 -55.40 -4.62
N GLN A 171 -66.69 -54.42 -5.46
CA GLN A 171 -67.54 -53.92 -6.55
C GLN A 171 -67.90 -55.04 -7.52
N GLN A 172 -66.93 -55.86 -7.95
CA GLN A 172 -67.17 -57.04 -8.78
C GLN A 172 -68.04 -58.07 -8.09
N THR A 173 -67.92 -58.25 -6.77
CA THR A 173 -68.76 -59.17 -6.00
C THR A 173 -70.18 -58.64 -5.88
N ILE A 174 -70.36 -57.34 -5.61
CA ILE A 174 -71.67 -56.69 -5.61
C ILE A 174 -72.30 -56.74 -7.00
N GLU A 175 -71.52 -56.51 -8.07
CA GLU A 175 -72.00 -56.66 -9.46
C GLU A 175 -72.39 -58.10 -9.77
N ARG A 176 -71.62 -59.08 -9.28
CA ARG A 176 -71.93 -60.51 -9.42
C ARG A 176 -73.18 -60.89 -8.64
N GLU A 177 -73.32 -60.48 -7.37
CA GLU A 177 -74.53 -60.68 -6.57
C GLU A 177 -75.74 -59.97 -7.17
N ARG A 178 -75.56 -58.79 -7.75
CA ARG A 178 -76.60 -58.07 -8.47
C ARG A 178 -76.97 -58.78 -9.76
N ALA A 179 -76.01 -59.37 -10.47
CA ALA A 179 -76.25 -60.19 -11.65
C ALA A 179 -76.95 -61.51 -11.31
N GLU A 180 -76.56 -62.18 -10.21
CA GLU A 180 -77.20 -63.41 -9.69
C GLU A 180 -78.62 -63.11 -9.15
N GLY A 181 -78.81 -61.97 -8.49
CA GLY A 181 -80.12 -61.46 -8.09
C GLY A 181 -80.98 -61.11 -9.30
N HIS A 182 -80.38 -60.54 -10.35
CA HIS A 182 -81.05 -60.33 -11.63
C HIS A 182 -81.39 -61.65 -12.33
N GLU A 183 -80.55 -62.68 -12.26
CA GLU A 183 -80.85 -64.02 -12.80
C GLU A 183 -81.96 -64.72 -12.03
N MET A 184 -81.98 -64.60 -10.70
CA MET A 184 -83.04 -65.15 -9.85
C MET A 184 -84.37 -64.38 -10.06
N GLN A 185 -84.31 -63.06 -10.21
CA GLN A 185 -85.45 -62.23 -10.56
C GLN A 185 -85.90 -62.42 -12.01
N LYS A 186 -84.99 -62.73 -12.93
CA LYS A 186 -85.29 -63.12 -14.32
C LYS A 186 -85.94 -64.49 -14.39
N MET A 187 -85.48 -65.48 -13.61
CA MET A 187 -86.15 -66.78 -13.46
C MET A 187 -87.54 -66.67 -12.81
N LEU A 188 -87.80 -65.62 -12.02
CA LEU A 188 -89.12 -65.31 -11.47
C LEU A 188 -90.02 -64.52 -12.44
N MET A 189 -89.44 -63.69 -13.30
CA MET A 189 -90.16 -62.97 -14.36
C MET A 189 -90.40 -63.84 -15.62
N ASP A 190 -89.65 -64.91 -15.85
CA ASP A 190 -89.86 -65.85 -16.97
C ASP A 190 -91.06 -66.81 -16.79
N MET A 191 -91.87 -66.65 -15.72
CA MET A 191 -93.16 -67.34 -15.57
C MET A 191 -94.38 -66.48 -15.91
N ASP A 192 -94.22 -65.21 -16.31
CA ASP A 192 -95.34 -64.36 -16.74
C ASP A 192 -94.94 -63.44 -17.90
N HIS A 193 -95.46 -63.76 -19.09
CA HIS A 193 -95.43 -63.02 -20.36
C HIS A 193 -94.05 -62.78 -20.99
N GLY A 194 -93.75 -63.24 -22.20
CA GLY A 194 -94.62 -63.30 -23.38
C GLY A 194 -94.67 -61.93 -24.07
N TYR A 195 -93.99 -61.88 -25.22
CA TYR A 195 -94.09 -60.91 -26.31
C TYR A 195 -92.98 -59.85 -26.46
N GLU A 196 -92.34 -59.98 -27.62
CA GLU A 196 -91.32 -59.13 -28.25
C GLU A 196 -91.79 -57.69 -28.48
N SER A 197 -90.84 -56.75 -28.48
CA SER A 197 -90.70 -55.82 -29.61
C SER A 197 -89.28 -55.25 -29.69
N SER A 198 -88.72 -55.41 -30.89
CA SER A 198 -87.63 -54.69 -31.55
C SER A 198 -87.71 -53.16 -31.36
N ASP A 199 -86.58 -52.48 -31.11
CA ASP A 199 -85.88 -51.75 -32.18
C ASP A 199 -84.50 -51.19 -31.78
N GLU A 200 -83.64 -51.17 -32.80
CA GLU A 200 -82.23 -50.76 -32.91
C GLU A 200 -82.03 -49.25 -32.62
N GLU A 201 -80.88 -48.74 -32.15
CA GLU A 201 -79.64 -48.40 -32.89
C GLU A 201 -78.62 -47.94 -31.82
N ASN A 202 -77.41 -48.51 -31.70
CA ASN A 202 -76.17 -48.25 -32.44
C ASN A 202 -75.37 -46.98 -32.06
N ASP A 203 -74.06 -47.17 -32.11
CA ASP A 203 -72.89 -46.27 -32.04
C ASP A 203 -72.28 -45.95 -30.66
N ASN A 204 -71.14 -46.48 -30.22
CA ASN A 204 -69.88 -47.01 -30.79
C ASN A 204 -68.69 -46.20 -30.21
N ASP A 205 -67.63 -46.95 -29.88
CA ASP A 205 -66.21 -46.56 -29.77
C ASP A 205 -65.78 -45.46 -28.77
N ASN A 206 -64.63 -45.53 -28.10
CA ASN A 206 -63.57 -46.53 -27.96
C ASN A 206 -62.60 -45.96 -26.89
N GLU A 207 -61.86 -46.89 -26.28
CA GLU A 207 -60.70 -46.83 -25.40
C GLU A 207 -59.79 -45.58 -25.53
N ASN A 208 -59.21 -45.13 -24.40
CA ASN A 208 -57.83 -45.51 -24.05
C ASN A 208 -57.40 -44.85 -22.72
N THR A 209 -56.78 -45.64 -21.84
CA THR A 209 -55.84 -45.18 -20.80
C THR A 209 -54.43 -45.05 -21.46
N PRO A 210 -53.29 -44.63 -20.87
CA PRO A 210 -52.97 -44.57 -19.43
C PRO A 210 -51.98 -43.47 -18.93
N SER A 211 -51.91 -43.36 -17.60
CA SER A 211 -50.72 -43.16 -16.75
C SER A 211 -49.94 -41.82 -16.65
N GLN A 212 -49.36 -41.68 -15.44
CA GLN A 212 -48.20 -40.88 -14.98
C GLN A 212 -48.55 -39.52 -14.34
N SER A 213 -48.59 -39.41 -13.01
CA SER A 213 -47.49 -39.25 -12.03
C SER A 213 -46.78 -37.90 -12.07
N ALA A 214 -46.88 -37.11 -10.99
CA ALA A 214 -45.75 -36.49 -10.29
C ALA A 214 -46.24 -35.65 -9.09
N ASP A 215 -45.44 -35.72 -8.03
CA ASP A 215 -45.39 -34.87 -6.85
C ASP A 215 -45.48 -33.36 -7.12
N VAL A 216 -45.92 -32.58 -6.12
CA VAL A 216 -45.06 -31.62 -5.38
C VAL A 216 -45.79 -31.11 -4.13
N LEU A 217 -44.97 -30.87 -3.12
CA LEU A 217 -45.18 -30.70 -1.69
C LEU A 217 -45.94 -29.44 -1.23
N THR A 218 -46.39 -29.57 0.02
CA THR A 218 -46.89 -28.53 0.93
C THR A 218 -45.80 -27.60 1.49
N ASN A 219 -46.25 -26.38 1.83
CA ASN A 219 -45.82 -25.51 2.95
C ASN A 219 -44.45 -24.80 2.90
N GLY A 220 -44.47 -23.53 3.33
CA GLY A 220 -43.36 -22.95 4.10
C GLY A 220 -42.96 -21.54 3.68
N ALA A 221 -43.18 -20.60 4.59
CA ALA A 221 -42.69 -19.22 4.55
C ALA A 221 -41.16 -19.13 4.33
N THR A 222 -40.69 -18.02 3.74
CA THR A 222 -39.68 -17.11 4.34
C THR A 222 -39.28 -15.98 3.38
N SER A 223 -39.47 -14.74 3.84
CA SER A 223 -38.56 -13.60 3.69
C SER A 223 -38.00 -13.25 2.30
N HIS A 224 -38.74 -12.43 1.55
CA HIS A 224 -38.13 -11.40 0.71
C HIS A 224 -37.71 -10.22 1.60
N ARG A 225 -36.43 -10.15 1.98
CA ARG A 225 -35.78 -8.94 2.52
C ARG A 225 -34.62 -8.61 1.59
N PHE A 226 -34.91 -7.86 0.54
CA PHE A 226 -33.94 -7.25 -0.35
C PHE A 226 -33.75 -5.80 0.09
N ASN A 227 -32.49 -5.42 0.25
CA ASN A 227 -31.90 -4.08 0.30
C ASN A 227 -32.65 -2.93 0.97
N GLU A 228 -32.07 -2.46 2.07
CA GLU A 228 -31.74 -1.04 2.17
C GLU A 228 -30.37 -0.90 2.82
N ARG A 229 -29.45 -0.40 2.00
CA ARG A 229 -28.10 0.07 2.33
C ARG A 229 -28.27 1.54 2.65
N ASN A 230 -28.06 1.91 3.91
CA ASN A 230 -27.63 3.24 4.32
C ASN A 230 -26.18 2.99 4.80
N GLU A 231 -25.10 3.46 4.18
CA GLU A 231 -24.72 4.86 3.83
C GLU A 231 -24.85 5.81 5.02
N ASP A 232 -23.74 6.54 5.25
CA ASP A 232 -23.38 7.46 6.33
C ASP A 232 -22.69 6.76 7.54
N GLU A 233 -21.45 7.07 7.95
CA GLU A 233 -20.71 8.35 7.89
C GLU A 233 -19.20 8.13 7.67
N ASP A 234 -18.64 9.05 6.88
CA ASP A 234 -17.21 9.31 6.63
C ASP A 234 -16.51 9.96 7.85
N GLU A 235 -15.21 10.27 7.66
CA GLU A 235 -14.22 10.90 8.57
C GLU A 235 -13.34 9.83 9.23
N ASP A 236 -12.21 9.43 8.65
CA ASP A 236 -10.98 10.22 8.60
C ASP A 236 -10.08 9.87 7.40
N GLU A 237 -10.21 10.58 6.27
CA GLU A 237 -9.15 10.66 5.26
C GLU A 237 -8.27 11.89 5.55
N GLU A 238 -7.30 11.73 6.47
CA GLU A 238 -6.15 12.63 6.50
C GLU A 238 -5.29 12.38 5.25
N GLY A 239 -5.59 13.12 4.18
CA GLY A 239 -4.72 13.27 3.03
C GLY A 239 -3.38 13.84 3.46
N MET A 240 -2.34 13.00 3.51
CA MET A 240 -0.98 13.47 3.67
C MET A 240 -0.55 14.09 2.33
N VAL A 241 -0.58 15.42 2.27
CA VAL A 241 -0.08 16.21 1.14
C VAL A 241 1.38 15.83 0.93
N LEU A 242 1.67 15.23 -0.23
CA LEU A 242 3.03 15.04 -0.70
C LEU A 242 3.59 16.42 -1.02
N ASP A 243 4.32 17.01 -0.07
CA ASP A 243 5.21 18.14 -0.35
C ASP A 243 6.28 17.66 -1.33
N SER A 244 5.92 17.76 -2.60
CA SER A 244 6.85 17.71 -3.71
C SER A 244 7.57 19.06 -3.69
N GLU A 245 8.62 19.18 -2.87
CA GLU A 245 9.56 20.28 -3.01
C GLU A 245 10.20 20.17 -4.41
N GLU A 246 9.62 20.88 -5.38
CA GLU A 246 10.35 21.38 -6.54
C GLU A 246 11.47 22.28 -6.02
N VAL A 247 12.63 21.67 -5.75
CA VAL A 247 13.88 22.42 -5.70
C VAL A 247 14.19 22.83 -7.14
N VAL A 248 13.65 23.99 -7.52
CA VAL A 248 14.04 24.73 -8.71
C VAL A 248 15.54 25.01 -8.59
N VAL A 249 16.33 24.19 -9.28
CA VAL A 249 17.74 24.49 -9.56
C VAL A 249 17.75 25.65 -10.56
N SER A 250 17.62 26.86 -10.04
CA SER A 250 17.95 28.07 -10.78
C SER A 250 19.47 28.19 -10.83
N GLY A 251 20.06 27.72 -11.91
CA GLY A 251 21.37 28.18 -12.33
C GLY A 251 21.36 29.67 -12.73
N THR A 252 22.56 30.23 -12.81
CA THR A 252 22.96 31.56 -13.35
C THR A 252 23.05 32.76 -12.39
N HIS A 253 24.20 32.92 -11.73
CA HIS A 253 25.27 33.88 -12.12
C HIS A 253 26.53 33.66 -11.28
#